data_AF-A0A7W6J3A4-F1
#
_entry.id   AF-A0A7W6J3A4-F1
#
_cell.length_a   1.000
_cell.length_b   1.000
_cell.length_c   1.000
_cell.angle_alpha   90.00
_cell.angle_beta   90.00
_cell.angle_gamma   90.00
#
_symmetry.space_group_name_H-M   'P 1'
#
loop_
_entity.id
_entity.type
_entity.pdbx_description
1 polymer ?
#
loop_
_entity_poly.entity_id
_entity_poly.type
_entity_poly.pdbx_seq_one_letter_code
_entity_poly.pdbx_strand_id
1 'polypeptide(L)'
;MRYNPFAIRRSVDPRHPAVVEALHVLAMVAAEDADYAKAQNGVGFSKSDSPKGHSFAQLSPEQVLSSDTLTSDVLRLAARYRRQASRVGQGTLL
;
A
#
# COMPACT_ATOMS: atom_id res chain seq x y z
N MET A 1 38.49 21.34 -8.99
CA MET A 1 37.30 20.48 -8.89
C MET A 1 37.53 19.42 -7.82
N ARG A 2 36.89 19.52 -6.66
CA ARG A 2 36.93 18.47 -5.63
C ARG A 2 35.75 17.53 -5.88
N TYR A 3 36.04 16.30 -6.31
CA TYR A 3 35.07 15.23 -6.29
C TYR A 3 34.70 14.97 -4.83
N ASN A 4 33.43 15.14 -4.48
CA ASN A 4 32.91 14.79 -3.17
C ASN A 4 32.27 13.39 -3.28
N PRO A 5 33.00 12.29 -3.00
CA PRO A 5 32.46 10.94 -3.07
C PRO A 5 31.41 10.68 -1.97
N PHE A 6 31.12 11.68 -1.13
CA PHE A 6 30.21 11.58 0.00
C PHE A 6 28.79 12.13 -0.23
N ALA A 7 28.30 12.20 -1.48
CA ALA A 7 26.84 12.21 -1.70
C ALA A 7 26.30 10.78 -1.46
N ILE A 8 26.53 10.34 -0.22
CA ILE A 8 26.24 9.06 0.39
C ILE A 8 24.75 8.81 0.24
N ARG A 9 24.43 7.60 -0.27
CA ARG A 9 23.16 6.88 -0.12
C ARG A 9 22.15 7.68 0.70
N ARG A 10 21.20 8.31 0.00
CA ARG A 10 19.95 8.80 0.62
C ARG A 10 19.50 7.65 1.52
N SER A 11 19.59 7.81 2.84
CA SER A 11 19.31 6.75 3.79
C SER A 11 17.86 6.38 3.56
N VAL A 12 17.65 5.32 2.77
CA VAL A 12 16.33 4.80 2.45
C VAL A 12 15.71 4.53 3.82
N ASP A 13 14.61 5.22 4.11
CA ASP A 13 13.91 5.06 5.38
C ASP A 13 13.77 3.55 5.62
N PRO A 14 14.17 3.02 6.79
CA PRO A 14 14.13 1.58 7.04
C PRO A 14 12.71 0.99 6.86
N ARG A 15 11.67 1.83 6.94
CA ARG A 15 10.27 1.47 6.71
C ARG A 15 9.89 1.41 5.24
N HIS A 16 10.72 1.90 4.33
CA HIS A 16 10.42 1.98 2.89
C HIS A 16 10.01 0.63 2.28
N PRO A 17 10.69 -0.51 2.51
CA PRO A 17 10.26 -1.80 1.97
C PRO A 17 8.86 -2.20 2.46
N ALA A 18 8.58 -1.97 3.75
CA ALA A 18 7.29 -2.29 4.35
C ALA A 18 6.17 -1.39 3.81
N VAL A 19 6.44 -0.10 3.59
CA VAL A 19 5.50 0.84 2.97
C VAL A 19 5.19 0.44 1.52
N VAL A 20 6.21 0.06 0.76
CA VAL A 20 6.02 -0.42 -0.63
C VAL A 20 5.14 -1.68 -0.67
N GLU A 21 5.41 -2.68 0.18
CA GLU A 21 4.57 -3.87 0.27
C GLU A 21 3.12 -3.51 0.67
N ALA A 22 2.96 -2.63 1.65
CA ALA A 22 1.66 -2.19 2.12
C ALA A 22 0.84 -1.48 1.03
N LEU A 23 1.46 -0.56 0.29
CA LEU A 23 0.83 0.13 -0.83
C LEU A 23 0.44 -0.85 -1.94
N HIS A 24 1.27 -1.85 -2.22
CA HIS A 24 0.96 -2.89 -3.20
C HIS A 24 -0.29 -3.70 -2.78
N VAL A 25 -0.36 -4.11 -1.51
CA VAL A 25 -1.54 -4.82 -0.96
C VAL A 25 -2.80 -3.97 -1.11
N LEU A 26 -2.72 -2.68 -0.78
CA LEU A 26 -3.87 -1.77 -0.88
C LEU A 26 -4.28 -1.55 -2.35
N ALA A 27 -3.31 -1.43 -3.27
CA ALA A 27 -3.58 -1.30 -4.69
C ALA A 27 -4.27 -2.54 -5.28
N MET A 28 -3.83 -3.75 -4.93
CA MET A 28 -4.53 -4.98 -5.33
C MET A 28 -5.96 -5.01 -4.81
N VAL A 29 -6.16 -4.67 -3.53
CA VAL A 29 -7.50 -4.68 -2.92
C VAL A 29 -8.40 -3.60 -3.52
N ALA A 30 -7.85 -2.45 -3.89
CA ALA A 30 -8.55 -1.38 -4.60
C ALA A 30 -8.96 -1.81 -6.02
N ALA A 31 -8.08 -2.52 -6.74
CA ALA A 31 -8.35 -3.01 -8.09
C ALA A 31 -9.51 -4.01 -8.11
N GLU A 32 -9.60 -4.89 -7.10
CA GLU A 32 -10.74 -5.81 -6.91
C GLU A 32 -12.04 -5.09 -6.50
N ASP A 33 -11.94 -3.86 -6.02
CA ASP A 33 -13.05 -2.99 -5.63
C ASP A 33 -13.26 -1.86 -6.67
N ALA A 34 -12.90 -2.11 -7.94
CA ALA A 34 -13.29 -1.25 -9.05
C ALA A 34 -14.83 -1.13 -9.05
N ASP A 35 -15.34 0.09 -9.01
CA ASP A 35 -16.77 0.44 -8.87
C ASP A 35 -17.43 0.20 -7.51
N TYR A 36 -16.68 0.08 -6.41
CA TYR A 36 -17.22 -0.26 -5.08
C TYR A 36 -17.96 -1.62 -5.07
N ALA A 37 -17.61 -2.48 -6.02
CA ALA A 37 -18.30 -3.74 -6.30
C ALA A 37 -18.01 -4.83 -5.27
N LYS A 38 -17.32 -4.54 -4.14
CA LYS A 38 -17.22 -5.48 -3.01
C LYS A 38 -18.56 -6.13 -2.67
N ALA A 39 -19.65 -5.37 -2.76
CA ALA A 39 -20.98 -5.85 -2.45
C ALA A 39 -21.41 -7.05 -3.32
N GLN A 40 -20.89 -7.18 -4.54
CA GLN A 40 -21.16 -8.29 -5.47
C GLN A 40 -20.14 -9.42 -5.36
N ASN A 41 -18.85 -9.10 -5.18
CA ASN A 41 -17.77 -10.10 -5.26
C ASN A 41 -17.31 -10.63 -3.88
N GLY A 42 -17.69 -9.97 -2.79
CA GLY A 42 -17.24 -10.28 -1.43
C GLY A 42 -15.77 -9.91 -1.14
N VAL A 43 -15.06 -9.38 -2.13
CA VAL A 43 -13.63 -9.02 -2.12
C VAL A 43 -13.53 -7.50 -2.28
N GLY A 44 -12.79 -6.82 -1.40
CA GLY A 44 -12.57 -5.37 -1.45
C GLY A 44 -12.52 -4.72 -0.07
N PHE A 45 -12.32 -3.40 -0.02
CA PHE A 45 -12.36 -2.66 1.24
C PHE A 45 -13.74 -2.68 1.88
N SER A 46 -13.82 -2.84 3.21
CA SER A 46 -15.09 -2.65 3.92
C SER A 46 -15.67 -1.26 3.67
N LYS A 47 -16.99 -1.08 3.82
CA LYS A 47 -17.66 0.20 3.58
C LYS A 47 -17.03 1.37 4.34
N SER A 48 -16.56 1.14 5.57
CA SER A 48 -15.87 2.14 6.39
C SER A 48 -14.46 2.45 5.90
N ASP A 49 -13.78 1.47 5.31
CA ASP A 49 -12.37 1.58 4.93
C ASP A 49 -12.20 1.99 3.46
N SER A 50 -13.22 1.81 2.61
CA SER A 50 -13.14 2.01 1.16
C SER A 50 -12.66 3.42 0.78
N PRO A 51 -13.16 4.53 1.37
CA PRO A 51 -12.63 5.86 1.06
C PRO A 51 -11.13 6.00 1.36
N LYS A 52 -10.69 5.48 2.52
CA LYS A 52 -9.27 5.54 2.93
C LYS A 52 -8.41 4.59 2.11
N GLY A 53 -8.87 3.38 1.86
CA GLY A 53 -8.15 2.35 1.11
C GLY A 53 -7.88 2.76 -0.33
N HIS A 54 -8.90 3.28 -1.03
CA HIS A 54 -8.74 3.83 -2.38
C HIS A 54 -7.81 5.04 -2.39
N SER A 55 -7.93 5.94 -1.42
CA SER A 55 -7.02 7.09 -1.31
C SER A 55 -5.57 6.66 -1.08
N PHE A 56 -5.35 5.69 -0.19
CA PHE A 56 -4.00 5.20 0.13
C PHE A 56 -3.37 4.42 -1.03
N ALA A 57 -4.17 3.67 -1.80
CA ALA A 57 -3.70 2.95 -2.97
C ALA A 57 -3.11 3.86 -4.06
N GLN A 58 -3.42 5.16 -4.05
CA GLN A 58 -2.90 6.15 -4.99
C GLN A 58 -1.66 6.90 -4.49
N LEU A 59 -1.22 6.64 -3.24
CA LEU A 59 -0.07 7.34 -2.66
C LEU A 59 1.26 6.73 -3.11
N SER A 60 2.28 7.59 -3.18
CA SER A 60 3.68 7.16 -3.32
C SER A 60 4.32 6.83 -1.97
N PRO A 61 5.35 5.96 -1.92
CA PRO A 61 6.09 5.67 -0.70
C PRO A 61 6.65 6.94 -0.02
N GLU A 62 7.11 7.91 -0.81
CA GLU A 62 7.65 9.18 -0.30
C GLU A 62 6.58 10.01 0.41
N GLN A 63 5.36 10.06 -0.13
CA GLN A 63 4.23 10.74 0.52
C GLN A 63 3.86 10.06 1.84
N VAL A 64 3.85 8.73 1.87
CA VAL A 64 3.53 7.99 3.10
C VAL A 64 4.59 8.22 4.18
N LEU A 65 5.86 8.12 3.81
CA LEU A 65 7.00 8.29 4.72
C LEU A 65 7.18 9.73 5.22
N SER A 66 6.54 10.72 4.58
CA SER A 66 6.54 12.10 5.04
C SER A 66 5.79 12.31 6.37
N SER A 67 5.00 11.31 6.82
CA SER A 67 4.21 11.37 8.05
C SER A 67 4.17 10.03 8.77
N ASP A 68 4.58 10.02 10.05
CA ASP A 68 4.57 8.83 10.90
C ASP A 68 3.15 8.28 11.14
N THR A 69 2.17 9.17 11.27
CA THR A 69 0.75 8.80 11.40
C THR A 69 0.22 8.17 10.11
N LEU A 70 0.50 8.77 8.95
CA LEU A 70 0.12 8.21 7.66
C LEU A 70 0.79 6.85 7.41
N THR A 71 2.08 6.73 7.72
CA THR A 71 2.82 5.47 7.66
C THR A 71 2.15 4.39 8.51
N SER A 72 1.83 4.71 9.77
CA SER A 72 1.18 3.77 10.68
C SER A 72 -0.21 3.34 10.20
N ASP A 73 -0.99 4.28 9.66
CA ASP A 73 -2.33 4.01 9.14
C ASP A 73 -2.29 3.12 7.88
N VAL A 74 -1.38 3.40 6.95
CA VAL A 74 -1.16 2.59 5.74
C VAL A 74 -0.75 1.17 6.11
N LEU A 75 0.22 1.01 7.01
CA LEU A 75 0.69 -0.30 7.45
C LEU A 75 -0.42 -1.10 8.15
N ARG A 76 -1.19 -0.47 9.03
CA ARG A 76 -2.32 -1.11 9.73
C ARG A 76 -3.42 -1.54 8.77
N LEU A 77 -3.78 -0.67 7.82
CA LEU A 77 -4.82 -0.97 6.85
C LEU A 77 -4.38 -2.13 5.94
N ALA A 78 -3.15 -2.07 5.41
CA ALA A 78 -2.60 -3.14 4.58
C ALA A 78 -2.54 -4.48 5.33
N ALA A 79 -2.13 -4.49 6.60
CA ALA A 79 -2.10 -5.71 7.42
C ALA A 79 -3.48 -6.38 7.52
N ARG A 80 -4.56 -5.59 7.61
CA ARG A 80 -5.96 -6.10 7.65
C ARG A 80 -6.35 -6.80 6.35
N TYR A 81 -5.92 -6.28 5.20
CA TYR A 81 -6.30 -6.80 3.88
C TYR A 81 -5.25 -7.71 3.23
N ARG A 82 -4.09 -7.93 3.87
CA ARG A 82 -3.01 -8.78 3.37
C ARG A 82 -3.49 -10.18 2.99
N ARG A 83 -4.35 -10.79 3.81
CA ARG A 83 -4.92 -12.12 3.52
C ARG A 83 -5.78 -12.14 2.27
N GLN A 84 -6.46 -11.04 1.96
CA GLN A 84 -7.27 -10.92 0.75
C GLN A 84 -6.36 -10.77 -0.47
N ALA A 85 -5.36 -9.88 -0.40
CA ALA A 85 -4.37 -9.71 -1.46
C ALA A 85 -3.60 -11.00 -1.79
N SER A 86 -3.20 -11.79 -0.78
CA SER A 86 -2.54 -13.09 -1.01
C SER A 86 -3.45 -14.10 -1.72
N ARG A 87 -4.77 -14.07 -1.48
CA ARG A 87 -5.73 -14.95 -2.16
C ARG A 87 -5.96 -14.53 -3.61
N VAL A 88 -6.06 -13.23 -3.86
CA VAL A 88 -6.18 -12.67 -5.21
C VAL A 88 -4.95 -13.05 -6.05
N GLY A 89 -3.75 -12.82 -5.51
CA GLY A 89 -2.50 -13.18 -6.20
C GLY A 89 -2.31 -14.70 -6.44
N GLN A 90 -2.95 -15.57 -5.65
CA GLN A 90 -2.97 -17.02 -5.88
C GLN A 90 -4.06 -17.47 -6.86
N GLY A 91 -5.18 -16.75 -6.95
CA GLY A 91 -6.28 -17.05 -7.87
C GLY A 91 -5.96 -16.76 -9.34
N THR A 92 -5.04 -15.83 -9.61
CA THR A 92 -4.57 -15.49 -10.98
C THR A 92 -3.55 -16.49 -11.54
N LEU A 93 -3.16 -17.52 -10.78
CA LEU A 93 -2.15 -18.54 -11.15
C LEU A 93 -2.73 -19.89 -11.61
N LEU A 94 -4.01 -19.93 -12.00
CA LEU A 94 -4.68 -21.10 -12.61
C LEU A 94 -5.21 -20.77 -14.00
#